data_AF-A0A387IHI4-F1
#
_entry.id   AF-A0A387IHI4-F1
#
_cell.length_a   1.000
_cell.length_b   1.000
_cell.length_c   1.000
_cell.angle_alpha   90.00
_cell.angle_beta   90.00
_cell.angle_gamma   90.00
#
_symmetry.space_group_name_H-M   'P 1'
#
loop_
_entity.id
_entity.type
_entity.pdbx_description
1 polymer ?
#
loop_
_entity_poly.entity_id
_entity_poly.type
_entity_poly.pdbx_seq_one_letter_code
_entity_poly.pdbx_strand_id
1 'polypeptide(L)'
;TSRTRLNRFLTSWRMSDDPSSGNSSYELETRGLPEFYLWSGIFPMHRSGPWNGIRFSGIPDDQKLSYMVYNFTENSEEVAYTFRMTNNSTYSRLIVTSNGYIERQTWNPTLGMWNVLWSFPFDSQCDTYKMCGPYAYCDVNTSPICNCIQGFNPSNVEQWDLKSWSGGCIRRTQLSCSGDGFTRMKNMKLPETTMAIVDRSIGVKECEKRCLSDCNCTAFANADIRNGGTGCVIWTGALEDIRTYFAEGQDLYV
;
A
#
# COMPACT_ATOMS: atom_id res chain seq x y z
N THR A 1 26.56 0.74 -4.94
CA THR A 1 26.81 1.48 -6.19
C THR A 1 25.91 0.90 -7.27
N SER A 2 24.69 1.44 -7.44
CA SER A 2 23.82 1.06 -8.56
C SER A 2 24.49 1.48 -9.87
N ARG A 3 24.69 0.51 -10.78
CA ARG A 3 25.51 0.66 -11.99
C ARG A 3 24.80 1.48 -13.09
N THR A 4 23.51 1.82 -12.91
CA THR A 4 22.73 2.82 -13.67
C THR A 4 21.52 3.27 -12.85
N ARG A 5 21.36 4.57 -12.57
CA ARG A 5 20.18 5.15 -11.87
C ARG A 5 18.93 5.26 -12.76
N LEU A 6 18.55 4.19 -13.44
CA LEU A 6 17.37 4.19 -14.32
C LEU A 6 16.16 3.65 -13.56
N ASN A 7 15.16 4.52 -13.31
CA ASN A 7 13.84 4.07 -12.85
C ASN A 7 13.05 3.55 -14.06
N ARG A 8 12.64 2.28 -14.04
CA ARG A 8 11.83 1.67 -15.10
C ARG A 8 10.39 1.58 -14.60
N PHE A 9 9.48 2.24 -15.29
CA PHE A 9 8.08 2.35 -14.92
C PHE A 9 7.17 2.18 -16.13
N LEU A 10 5.86 2.05 -15.88
CA LEU A 10 4.86 1.93 -16.93
C LEU A 10 4.18 3.28 -17.18
N THR A 11 3.90 3.59 -18.43
CA THR A 11 3.06 4.73 -18.82
C THR A 11 1.92 4.19 -19.67
N SER A 12 0.71 4.69 -19.40
CA SER A 12 -0.46 4.32 -20.18
C SER A 12 -0.33 4.78 -21.62
N TRP A 13 -1.06 4.13 -22.53
CA TRP A 13 -1.37 4.74 -23.80
C TRP A 13 -2.30 5.93 -23.60
N ARG A 14 -2.33 6.85 -24.56
CA ARG A 14 -3.25 7.98 -24.54
C ARG A 14 -4.70 7.52 -24.69
N MET A 15 -4.93 6.60 -25.62
CA MET A 15 -6.22 5.96 -25.87
C MET A 15 -6.00 4.52 -26.33
N SER A 16 -7.07 3.73 -26.51
CA SER A 16 -6.95 2.34 -26.96
C SER A 16 -6.35 2.17 -28.35
N ASP A 17 -6.42 3.21 -29.19
CA ASP A 17 -5.94 3.27 -30.57
C ASP A 17 -4.77 4.25 -30.78
N ASP A 18 -4.37 5.00 -29.74
CA ASP A 18 -3.24 5.94 -29.77
C ASP A 18 -2.14 5.50 -28.78
N PRO A 19 -1.03 4.89 -29.26
CA PRO A 19 0.06 4.40 -28.43
C PRO A 19 1.00 5.49 -27.91
N SER A 20 0.74 6.77 -28.20
CA SER A 20 1.49 7.87 -27.58
C SER A 20 1.30 7.90 -26.06
N SER A 21 2.22 8.56 -25.35
CA SER A 21 2.20 8.63 -23.90
C SER A 21 0.90 9.25 -23.39
N GLY A 22 0.16 8.50 -22.58
CA GLY A 22 -1.02 8.96 -21.88
C GLY A 22 -0.69 9.68 -20.58
N ASN A 23 -1.74 9.97 -19.80
CA ASN A 23 -1.61 10.74 -18.56
C ASN A 23 -1.30 9.89 -17.33
N SER A 24 -1.43 8.56 -17.41
CA SER A 24 -1.26 7.70 -16.23
C SER A 24 0.10 7.01 -16.23
N SER A 25 0.76 6.97 -15.08
CA SER A 25 2.01 6.22 -14.90
C SER A 25 1.98 5.38 -13.62
N TYR A 26 2.71 4.27 -13.62
CA TYR A 26 2.83 3.39 -12.47
C TYR A 26 4.30 3.22 -12.11
N GLU A 27 4.71 3.87 -11.02
CA GLU A 27 6.10 4.15 -10.69
C GLU A 27 6.45 3.66 -9.29
N LEU A 28 7.68 3.18 -9.12
CA LEU A 28 8.22 2.80 -7.82
C LEU A 28 8.91 4.00 -7.16
N GLU A 29 8.49 4.31 -5.94
CA GLU A 29 9.16 5.23 -5.03
C GLU A 29 9.93 4.41 -3.98
N THR A 30 11.12 4.86 -3.59
CA THR A 30 12.01 4.12 -2.69
C THR A 30 12.32 4.85 -1.39
N ARG A 31 11.55 5.90 -1.05
CA ARG A 31 11.64 6.61 0.23
C ARG A 31 10.94 5.81 1.34
N GLY A 32 11.68 5.43 2.38
CA GLY A 32 11.16 4.54 3.42
C GLY A 32 11.20 3.08 2.97
N LEU A 33 10.04 2.41 2.93
CA LEU A 33 9.92 1.16 2.19
C LEU A 33 9.64 1.47 0.71
N PRO A 34 10.08 0.63 -0.23
CA PRO A 34 9.69 0.80 -1.62
C PRO A 34 8.18 0.59 -1.82
N GLU A 35 7.51 1.54 -2.48
CA GLU A 35 6.06 1.55 -2.70
C GLU A 35 5.74 1.95 -4.13
N PHE A 36 4.80 1.25 -4.76
CA PHE A 36 4.29 1.66 -6.07
C PHE A 36 3.15 2.66 -5.94
N TYR A 37 3.14 3.63 -6.86
CA TYR A 37 2.08 4.62 -7.01
C TYR A 37 1.59 4.63 -8.45
N LEU A 38 0.26 4.69 -8.59
CA LEU A 38 -0.42 5.01 -9.82
C LEU A 38 -0.72 6.50 -9.84
N TRP A 39 -0.16 7.21 -10.81
CA TRP A 39 -0.29 8.64 -11.00
C TRP A 39 -1.22 8.95 -12.17
N SER A 40 -1.92 10.08 -12.09
CA SER A 40 -2.56 10.76 -13.21
C SER A 40 -1.97 12.16 -13.30
N GLY A 41 -1.05 12.35 -14.24
CA GLY A 41 -0.17 13.52 -14.29
C GLY A 41 0.68 13.59 -13.02
N ILE A 42 0.44 14.62 -12.20
CA ILE A 42 1.13 14.83 -10.91
C ILE A 42 0.33 14.35 -9.70
N PHE A 43 -0.89 13.84 -9.91
CA PHE A 43 -1.78 13.45 -8.83
C PHE A 43 -1.70 11.95 -8.56
N PRO A 44 -1.36 11.52 -7.33
CA PRO A 44 -1.40 10.11 -6.97
C PRO A 44 -2.85 9.66 -6.85
N MET A 45 -3.23 8.67 -7.66
CA MET A 45 -4.57 8.10 -7.70
C MET A 45 -4.71 6.89 -6.79
N HIS A 46 -3.67 6.05 -6.72
CA HIS A 46 -3.65 4.85 -5.91
C HIS A 46 -2.22 4.57 -5.43
N ARG A 47 -2.08 4.11 -4.18
CA ARG A 47 -0.82 3.60 -3.63
C ARG A 47 -0.96 2.11 -3.40
N SER A 48 -0.10 1.31 -4.03
CA SER A 48 -0.08 -0.15 -3.84
C SER A 48 0.61 -0.55 -2.55
N GLY A 49 1.32 0.38 -1.91
CA GLY A 49 1.94 0.22 -0.60
C GLY A 49 3.20 -0.65 -0.64
N PRO A 50 3.81 -0.92 0.52
CA PRO A 50 5.08 -1.63 0.57
C PRO A 50 4.93 -3.13 0.30
N TRP A 51 6.03 -3.74 -0.13
CA TRP A 51 6.17 -5.19 -0.20
C TRP A 51 6.27 -5.79 1.21
N ASN A 52 5.39 -6.72 1.55
CA ASN A 52 5.33 -7.35 2.88
C ASN A 52 6.05 -8.71 2.97
N GLY A 53 6.86 -9.06 1.97
CA GLY A 53 7.51 -10.38 1.86
C GLY A 53 6.75 -11.39 0.99
N ILE A 54 5.45 -11.16 0.76
CA ILE A 54 4.58 -12.04 -0.04
C ILE A 54 3.92 -11.29 -1.20
N ARG A 55 3.49 -10.05 -0.97
CA ARG A 55 2.74 -9.20 -1.92
C ARG A 55 2.86 -7.72 -1.54
N PHE A 56 2.38 -6.83 -2.40
CA PHE A 56 2.19 -5.43 -2.06
C PHE A 56 0.94 -5.26 -1.21
N SER A 57 1.01 -4.45 -0.15
CA SER A 57 -0.07 -4.37 0.85
C SER A 57 -1.43 -3.89 0.30
N GLY A 58 -1.40 -3.12 -0.79
CA GLY A 58 -2.56 -2.51 -1.45
C GLY A 58 -3.12 -3.35 -2.60
N ILE A 59 -2.51 -4.50 -2.92
CA ILE A 59 -2.95 -5.41 -3.99
C ILE A 59 -3.09 -6.83 -3.39
N PRO A 60 -4.12 -7.06 -2.54
CA PRO A 60 -4.31 -8.36 -1.88
C PRO A 60 -4.55 -9.52 -2.87
N ASP A 61 -5.08 -9.21 -4.06
CA ASP A 61 -5.48 -10.16 -5.09
C ASP A 61 -4.31 -10.70 -5.94
N ASP A 62 -3.10 -10.15 -5.80
CA ASP A 62 -1.89 -10.71 -6.44
C ASP A 62 -1.42 -11.94 -5.65
N GLN A 63 -2.17 -13.03 -5.84
CA GLN A 63 -1.92 -14.34 -5.24
C GLN A 63 -1.05 -15.23 -6.13
N LYS A 64 -0.50 -16.30 -5.56
CA LYS A 64 0.28 -17.29 -6.31
C LYS A 64 -0.60 -18.01 -7.33
N LEU A 65 -0.20 -17.95 -8.60
CA LEU A 65 -0.85 -18.65 -9.70
C LEU A 65 0.01 -19.85 -10.09
N SER A 66 -0.60 -20.98 -10.46
CA SER A 66 0.15 -22.20 -10.82
C SER A 66 1.08 -22.02 -12.03
N TYR A 67 0.77 -21.05 -12.89
CA TYR A 67 1.47 -20.73 -14.14
C TYR A 67 2.41 -19.52 -14.02
N MET A 68 2.56 -18.91 -12.83
CA MET A 68 3.37 -17.70 -12.66
C MET A 68 3.98 -17.60 -11.25
N VAL A 69 5.24 -17.19 -11.19
CA VAL A 69 5.92 -16.79 -9.95
C VAL A 69 6.34 -15.34 -10.05
N TYR A 70 6.31 -14.62 -8.93
CA TYR A 70 6.73 -13.23 -8.84
C TYR A 70 7.58 -13.01 -7.60
N ASN A 71 8.42 -12.00 -7.65
CA ASN A 71 9.28 -11.62 -6.56
C ASN A 71 9.56 -10.11 -6.57
N PHE A 72 9.85 -9.58 -5.39
CA PHE A 72 10.37 -8.24 -5.22
C PHE A 72 11.82 -8.32 -4.77
N THR A 73 12.72 -7.83 -5.61
CA THR A 73 14.15 -7.76 -5.32
C THR A 73 14.44 -6.39 -4.73
N GLU A 74 15.06 -6.34 -3.55
CA GLU A 74 15.55 -5.12 -2.91
C GLU A 74 16.97 -5.38 -2.41
N ASN A 75 17.97 -4.96 -3.20
CA ASN A 75 19.39 -5.11 -2.85
C ASN A 75 20.22 -3.92 -3.36
N SER A 76 21.54 -3.99 -3.24
CA SER A 76 22.44 -2.89 -3.63
C SER A 76 22.54 -2.63 -5.14
N GLU A 77 22.04 -3.56 -5.96
CA GLU A 77 22.07 -3.50 -7.43
C GLU A 77 20.75 -3.00 -7.99
N GLU A 78 19.62 -3.54 -7.51
CA GLU A 78 18.28 -3.19 -7.98
C GLU A 78 17.21 -3.21 -6.88
N VAL A 79 16.18 -2.38 -7.10
CA VAL A 79 14.92 -2.41 -6.37
C VAL A 79 13.80 -2.53 -7.42
N ALA A 80 13.24 -3.72 -7.58
CA ALA A 80 12.33 -4.02 -8.68
C ALA A 80 11.38 -5.19 -8.39
N TYR A 81 10.17 -5.10 -8.94
CA TYR A 81 9.25 -6.23 -9.05
C TYR A 81 9.46 -6.95 -10.36
N THR A 82 9.48 -8.28 -10.32
CA THR A 82 9.55 -9.13 -11.52
C THR A 82 8.61 -10.33 -11.38
N PHE A 83 8.11 -10.81 -12.53
CA PHE A 83 7.37 -12.06 -12.59
C PHE A 83 7.86 -12.91 -13.76
N ARG A 84 7.71 -14.22 -13.63
CA ARG A 84 8.10 -15.22 -14.63
C ARG A 84 6.98 -16.24 -14.79
N MET A 85 6.73 -16.63 -16.03
CA MET A 85 5.79 -17.71 -16.32
C MET A 85 6.47 -19.05 -16.03
N THR A 86 5.76 -19.94 -15.33
CA THR A 86 6.18 -21.34 -15.13
C THR A 86 5.59 -22.25 -16.20
N ASN A 87 4.53 -21.81 -16.87
CA ASN A 87 3.97 -22.45 -18.04
C ASN A 87 4.23 -21.59 -19.30
N ASN A 88 5.04 -22.11 -20.22
CA ASN A 88 5.45 -21.40 -21.44
C ASN A 88 4.31 -21.18 -22.44
N SER A 89 3.20 -21.91 -22.32
CA SER A 89 2.01 -21.75 -23.17
C SER A 89 1.03 -20.70 -22.64
N THR A 90 1.29 -20.14 -21.46
CA THR A 90 0.43 -19.10 -20.85
C THR A 90 1.08 -17.74 -21.01
N TYR A 91 0.30 -16.76 -21.48
CA TYR A 91 0.74 -15.37 -21.57
C TYR A 91 0.07 -14.53 -20.49
N SER A 92 0.85 -13.80 -19.72
CA SER A 92 0.35 -12.84 -18.73
C SER A 92 1.15 -11.54 -18.81
N ARG A 93 0.49 -10.41 -18.53
CA ARG A 93 1.10 -9.08 -18.58
C ARG A 93 0.54 -8.17 -17.48
N LEU A 94 1.35 -7.19 -17.09
CA LEU A 94 0.92 -6.03 -16.32
C LEU A 94 0.84 -4.83 -17.25
N ILE A 95 -0.27 -4.11 -17.23
CA ILE A 95 -0.47 -2.91 -18.05
C ILE A 95 -1.08 -1.77 -17.24
N VAL A 96 -0.75 -0.53 -17.61
CA VAL A 96 -1.51 0.64 -17.19
C VAL A 96 -2.47 1.01 -18.31
N THR A 97 -3.77 0.97 -18.03
CA THR A 97 -4.81 1.29 -19.02
C THR A 97 -4.90 2.81 -19.23
N SER A 98 -5.45 3.24 -20.38
CA SER A 98 -5.68 4.66 -20.67
C SER A 98 -6.63 5.33 -19.65
N ASN A 99 -7.45 4.53 -18.97
CA ASN A 99 -8.39 4.99 -17.95
C ASN A 99 -7.76 5.10 -16.55
N GLY A 100 -6.46 4.82 -16.41
CA GLY A 100 -5.76 4.97 -15.14
C GLY A 100 -5.99 3.81 -14.17
N TYR A 101 -5.92 2.57 -14.68
CA TYR A 101 -5.90 1.35 -13.87
C TYR A 101 -4.62 0.56 -14.12
N ILE A 102 -4.06 -0.04 -13.07
CA ILE A 102 -3.03 -1.08 -13.18
C ILE A 102 -3.71 -2.45 -13.19
N GLU A 103 -3.50 -3.22 -14.25
CA GLU A 103 -4.16 -4.52 -14.45
C GLU A 103 -3.17 -5.64 -14.66
N ARG A 104 -3.47 -6.81 -14.08
CA ARG A 104 -2.92 -8.08 -14.54
C ARG A 104 -3.88 -8.74 -15.50
N GLN A 105 -3.41 -8.98 -16.72
CA GLN A 105 -4.17 -9.68 -17.75
C GLN A 105 -3.50 -10.99 -18.12
N THR A 106 -4.30 -12.04 -18.29
CA THR A 106 -3.83 -13.36 -18.75
C THR A 106 -4.64 -13.78 -19.98
N TRP A 107 -3.94 -14.25 -21.01
CA TRP A 107 -4.57 -14.68 -22.25
C TRP A 107 -5.40 -15.95 -22.02
N ASN A 108 -6.69 -15.90 -22.36
CA ASN A 108 -7.57 -17.05 -22.33
C ASN A 108 -7.71 -17.62 -23.75
N PRO A 109 -7.10 -18.77 -24.07
CA PRO A 109 -7.15 -19.34 -25.41
C PRO A 109 -8.55 -19.81 -25.82
N THR A 110 -9.40 -20.20 -24.86
CA THR A 110 -10.77 -20.63 -25.11
C THR A 110 -11.66 -19.48 -25.56
N LEU A 111 -11.45 -18.29 -24.99
CA LEU A 111 -12.21 -17.08 -25.33
C LEU A 111 -11.54 -16.22 -26.41
N GLY A 112 -10.26 -16.47 -26.71
CA GLY A 112 -9.49 -15.66 -27.66
C GLY A 112 -9.31 -14.21 -27.20
N MET A 113 -9.22 -13.96 -25.89
CA MET A 113 -9.13 -12.61 -25.33
C MET A 113 -8.25 -12.54 -24.07
N TRP A 114 -7.82 -11.32 -23.74
CA TRP A 114 -7.15 -11.03 -22.47
C TRP A 114 -8.18 -10.99 -21.34
N ASN A 115 -8.06 -11.89 -20.38
CA ASN A 115 -8.87 -11.89 -19.17
C ASN A 115 -8.19 -11.04 -18.09
N VAL A 116 -8.92 -10.11 -17.48
CA VAL A 116 -8.44 -9.30 -16.36
C VAL A 116 -8.53 -10.13 -15.09
N LEU A 117 -7.39 -10.47 -14.49
CA LEU A 117 -7.35 -11.22 -13.22
C LEU A 117 -7.62 -10.31 -12.03
N TRP A 118 -7.02 -9.13 -12.04
CA TRP A 118 -7.24 -8.07 -11.07
C TRP A 118 -6.96 -6.71 -11.71
N SER A 119 -7.59 -5.67 -11.16
CA SER A 119 -7.47 -4.28 -11.61
C SER A 119 -7.50 -3.37 -10.39
N PHE A 120 -6.53 -2.46 -10.29
CA PHE A 120 -6.47 -1.47 -9.21
C PHE A 120 -6.43 -0.03 -9.74
N PRO A 121 -7.09 0.93 -9.07
CA PRO A 121 -7.92 0.76 -7.86
C PRO A 121 -9.20 -0.07 -8.13
N PHE A 122 -9.45 -1.10 -7.31
CA PHE A 122 -10.58 -2.03 -7.50
C PHE A 122 -11.85 -1.44 -6.91
N ASP A 123 -11.74 -0.95 -5.67
CA ASP A 123 -12.80 -0.24 -4.96
C ASP A 123 -12.52 1.26 -5.03
N SER A 124 -13.35 1.99 -5.78
CA SER A 124 -13.17 3.45 -5.94
C SER A 124 -13.33 4.24 -4.64
N GLN A 125 -13.84 3.61 -3.57
CA GLN A 125 -13.97 4.24 -2.26
C GLN A 125 -12.66 4.10 -1.48
N CYS A 126 -12.19 2.89 -1.20
CA CYS A 126 -11.05 2.68 -0.29
C CYS A 126 -9.68 2.51 -0.96
N ASP A 127 -9.59 2.26 -2.27
CA ASP A 127 -8.30 2.19 -2.97
C ASP A 127 -7.82 3.54 -3.50
N THR A 128 -8.71 4.53 -3.53
CA THR A 128 -8.37 5.92 -3.86
C THR A 128 -7.41 6.48 -2.81
N TYR A 129 -6.31 7.04 -3.28
CA TYR A 129 -5.25 7.57 -2.44
C TYR A 129 -5.77 8.62 -1.46
N LYS A 130 -5.51 8.43 -0.16
CA LYS A 130 -5.93 9.31 0.93
C LYS A 130 -7.44 9.60 0.95
N MET A 131 -8.28 8.61 0.62
CA MET A 131 -9.74 8.75 0.76
C MET A 131 -10.15 9.18 2.18
N CYS A 132 -9.56 8.54 3.19
CA CYS A 132 -9.72 8.94 4.57
C CYS A 132 -8.55 9.82 4.99
N GLY A 133 -8.84 10.90 5.73
CA GLY A 133 -7.82 11.79 6.25
C GLY A 133 -6.92 11.13 7.31
N PRO A 134 -5.95 11.87 7.86
CA PRO A 134 -4.97 11.34 8.80
C PRO A 134 -5.58 10.64 10.01
N TYR A 135 -4.94 9.56 10.48
CA TYR A 135 -5.38 8.74 11.63
C TYR A 135 -6.81 8.16 11.51
N ALA A 136 -7.32 8.08 10.29
CA ALA A 136 -8.50 7.33 9.93
C ALA A 136 -8.14 6.21 8.95
N TYR A 137 -8.97 5.17 8.90
CA TYR A 137 -8.84 4.08 7.94
C TYR A 137 -10.15 3.86 7.20
N CYS A 138 -10.03 3.43 5.95
CA CYS A 138 -11.17 3.09 5.11
C CYS A 138 -11.59 1.62 5.30
N ASP A 139 -12.88 1.38 5.49
CA ASP A 139 -13.52 0.07 5.52
C ASP A 139 -14.76 0.08 4.63
N VAL A 140 -14.75 -0.77 3.61
CA VAL A 140 -15.85 -0.90 2.64
C VAL A 140 -17.14 -1.47 3.27
N ASN A 141 -17.04 -2.07 4.46
CA ASN A 141 -18.16 -2.71 5.14
C ASN A 141 -18.84 -1.81 6.17
N THR A 142 -18.36 -0.58 6.38
CA THR A 142 -18.93 0.37 7.33
C THR A 142 -19.60 1.55 6.63
N SER A 143 -20.54 2.19 7.32
CA SER A 143 -21.13 3.46 6.90
C SER A 143 -21.11 4.42 8.09
N PRO A 144 -20.26 5.47 8.09
CA PRO A 144 -19.37 5.90 7.01
C PRO A 144 -18.21 4.93 6.74
N ILE A 145 -17.62 4.99 5.53
CA ILE A 145 -16.48 4.13 5.15
C ILE A 145 -15.20 4.52 5.89
N CYS A 146 -15.05 5.79 6.27
CA CYS A 146 -13.91 6.25 7.05
C CYS A 146 -14.21 6.11 8.54
N ASN A 147 -13.28 5.46 9.23
CA ASN A 147 -13.36 5.18 10.65
C ASN A 147 -12.13 5.76 11.34
N CYS A 148 -12.32 6.47 12.46
CA CYS A 148 -11.19 6.87 13.29
C CYS A 148 -10.53 5.64 13.93
N ILE A 149 -9.21 5.67 14.03
CA ILE A 149 -8.46 4.67 14.79
C ILE A 149 -8.95 4.67 16.24
N GLN A 150 -9.00 3.49 16.87
CA GLN A 150 -9.41 3.37 18.27
C GLN A 150 -8.58 4.32 19.17
N GLY A 151 -9.25 5.14 19.96
CA GLY A 151 -8.61 6.19 20.78
C GLY A 151 -8.52 7.57 20.09
N PHE A 152 -9.04 7.71 18.87
CA PHE A 152 -9.15 8.97 18.15
C PHE A 152 -10.62 9.39 17.98
N ASN A 153 -10.83 10.68 17.73
CA ASN A 153 -12.12 11.29 17.38
C ASN A 153 -11.99 12.10 16.09
N PRO A 154 -13.09 12.32 15.33
CA PRO A 154 -13.07 13.22 14.19
C PRO A 154 -12.51 14.58 14.59
N SER A 155 -11.62 15.14 13.76
CA SER A 155 -11.08 16.49 14.01
C SER A 155 -12.17 17.56 13.91
N ASN A 156 -13.17 17.34 13.04
CA ASN A 156 -14.37 18.15 12.90
C ASN A 156 -15.59 17.23 12.73
N VAL A 157 -16.47 17.20 13.74
CA VAL A 157 -17.65 16.32 13.77
C VAL A 157 -18.66 16.70 12.68
N GLU A 158 -18.91 17.99 12.46
CA GLU A 158 -19.87 18.44 11.45
C GLU A 158 -19.44 18.03 10.03
N GLN A 159 -18.16 18.20 9.69
CA GLN A 159 -17.61 17.73 8.41
C GLN A 159 -17.68 16.21 8.30
N TRP A 160 -17.40 15.50 9.37
CA TRP A 160 -17.45 14.04 9.41
C TRP A 160 -18.86 13.49 9.14
N ASP A 161 -19.87 14.11 9.75
CA ASP A 161 -21.28 13.76 9.56
C ASP A 161 -21.76 14.07 8.13
N LEU A 162 -21.16 15.09 7.50
CA LEU A 162 -21.35 15.43 6.08
C LEU A 162 -20.49 14.58 5.13
N LYS A 163 -19.81 13.55 5.63
CA LYS A 163 -18.93 12.65 4.84
C LYS A 163 -17.71 13.36 4.22
N SER A 164 -17.29 14.47 4.80
CA SER A 164 -16.04 15.16 4.48
C SER A 164 -14.95 14.71 5.45
N TRP A 165 -14.22 13.66 5.08
CA TRP A 165 -13.23 13.01 5.96
C TRP A 165 -11.79 13.53 5.80
N SER A 166 -11.56 14.54 4.96
CA SER A 166 -10.23 15.08 4.66
C SER A 166 -9.49 15.60 5.90
N GLY A 167 -10.22 16.12 6.89
CA GLY A 167 -9.68 16.57 8.17
C GLY A 167 -9.18 15.45 9.09
N GLY A 168 -9.51 14.19 8.80
CA GLY A 168 -9.06 13.03 9.56
C GLY A 168 -9.52 13.03 11.02
N CYS A 169 -8.72 12.40 11.87
CA CYS A 169 -9.00 12.20 13.28
C CYS A 169 -7.83 12.68 14.16
N ILE A 170 -8.14 13.03 15.40
CA ILE A 170 -7.18 13.47 16.42
C ILE A 170 -7.26 12.57 17.65
N ARG A 171 -6.12 12.37 18.33
CA ARG A 171 -6.07 11.57 19.56
C ARG A 171 -6.99 12.19 20.63
N ARG A 172 -7.77 11.35 21.32
CA ARG A 172 -8.65 11.79 22.43
C ARG A 172 -7.86 12.30 23.64
N THR A 173 -6.68 11.74 23.83
CA THR A 173 -5.80 12.02 24.98
C THR A 173 -4.42 12.34 24.46
N GLN A 174 -3.81 13.38 25.00
CA GLN A 174 -2.44 13.76 24.66
C GLN A 174 -1.46 12.70 25.15
N LEU A 175 -0.46 12.39 24.32
CA LEU A 175 0.59 11.44 24.64
C LEU A 175 1.52 11.98 25.73
N SER A 176 1.98 11.07 26.58
CA SER A 176 2.92 11.36 27.68
C SER A 176 4.33 10.86 27.39
N CYS A 177 4.51 10.12 26.29
CA CYS A 177 5.67 9.34 25.90
C CYS A 177 5.97 8.20 26.90
N SER A 178 6.24 8.54 28.15
CA SER A 178 6.50 7.57 29.21
C SER A 178 5.20 6.95 29.73
N GLY A 179 4.98 5.68 29.40
CA GLY A 179 3.78 4.93 29.82
C GLY A 179 2.66 4.92 28.78
N ASP A 180 2.91 5.48 27.60
CA ASP A 180 2.03 5.29 26.45
C ASP A 180 2.01 3.81 26.04
N GLY A 181 0.95 3.40 25.34
CA GLY A 181 0.78 2.04 24.85
C GLY A 181 0.15 2.06 23.45
N PHE A 182 -0.04 0.87 22.89
CA PHE A 182 -0.52 0.74 21.51
C PHE A 182 -1.86 0.03 21.41
N THR A 183 -2.69 0.49 20.49
CA THR A 183 -3.81 -0.28 19.96
C THR A 183 -3.35 -1.10 18.77
N ARG A 184 -3.67 -2.41 18.78
CA ARG A 184 -3.36 -3.30 17.65
C ARG A 184 -4.52 -3.30 16.66
N MET A 185 -4.26 -2.76 15.48
CA MET A 185 -5.15 -2.85 14.32
C MET A 185 -4.78 -4.08 13.50
N LYS A 186 -5.77 -4.85 13.05
CA LYS A 186 -5.59 -6.07 12.25
C LYS A 186 -6.01 -5.82 10.81
N ASN A 187 -5.48 -6.64 9.91
CA ASN A 187 -5.90 -6.67 8.50
C ASN A 187 -5.68 -5.35 7.75
N MET A 188 -4.65 -4.61 8.13
CA MET A 188 -4.39 -3.26 7.61
C MET A 188 -3.53 -3.30 6.34
N LYS A 189 -3.85 -2.41 5.39
CA LYS A 189 -2.86 -1.82 4.48
C LYS A 189 -2.03 -0.85 5.32
N LEU A 190 -0.71 -1.03 5.36
CA LEU A 190 0.16 -0.14 6.14
C LEU A 190 0.05 1.31 5.65
N PRO A 191 0.19 2.31 6.52
CA PRO A 191 0.21 3.71 6.12
C PRO A 191 1.33 4.00 5.11
N GLU A 192 1.24 5.13 4.42
CA GLU A 192 2.33 5.64 3.57
C GLU A 192 3.67 5.66 4.33
N THR A 193 4.75 5.20 3.70
CA THR A 193 6.05 4.95 4.37
C THR A 193 7.10 6.02 4.09
N THR A 194 6.74 7.11 3.41
CA THR A 194 7.67 8.19 3.03
C THR A 194 8.52 8.71 4.19
N MET A 195 7.96 8.76 5.42
CA MET A 195 8.65 9.18 6.66
C MET A 195 8.94 8.03 7.63
N ALA A 196 8.83 6.78 7.17
CA ALA A 196 9.02 5.61 8.01
C ALA A 196 10.50 5.21 8.09
N ILE A 197 10.90 4.71 9.26
CA ILE A 197 12.23 4.16 9.53
C ILE A 197 12.11 2.64 9.52
N VAL A 198 13.00 1.97 8.79
CA VAL A 198 12.96 0.51 8.60
C VAL A 198 14.21 -0.12 9.17
N ASP A 199 14.02 -1.15 10.00
CA ASP A 199 15.09 -2.01 10.51
C ASP A 199 14.68 -3.47 10.36
N ARG A 200 15.21 -4.14 9.33
CA ARG A 200 14.86 -5.54 9.02
C ARG A 200 15.52 -6.54 9.97
N SER A 201 16.43 -6.11 10.85
CA SER A 201 17.24 -7.01 11.69
C SER A 201 16.56 -7.36 13.02
N ILE A 202 15.62 -6.53 13.48
CA ILE A 202 14.96 -6.68 14.77
C ILE A 202 13.56 -7.28 14.64
N GLY A 203 13.04 -7.85 15.73
CA GLY A 203 11.68 -8.39 15.80
C GLY A 203 10.68 -7.43 16.45
N VAL A 204 9.40 -7.81 16.42
CA VAL A 204 8.26 -6.99 16.89
C VAL A 204 8.42 -6.45 18.33
N LYS A 205 8.97 -7.23 19.26
CA LYS A 205 9.14 -6.79 20.67
C LYS A 205 10.19 -5.69 20.82
N GLU A 206 11.28 -5.78 20.06
CA GLU A 206 12.30 -4.72 20.07
C GLU A 206 11.81 -3.50 19.29
N CYS A 207 10.98 -3.71 18.25
CA CYS A 207 10.31 -2.63 17.52
C CYS A 207 9.38 -1.82 18.43
N GLU A 208 8.57 -2.50 19.25
CA GLU A 208 7.71 -1.87 20.25
C GLU A 208 8.52 -1.04 21.25
N LYS A 209 9.59 -1.63 21.82
CA LYS A 209 10.48 -0.95 22.75
C LYS A 209 11.14 0.28 22.12
N ARG A 210 11.59 0.18 20.88
CA ARG A 210 12.21 1.29 20.15
C ARG A 210 11.21 2.41 19.88
N CYS A 211 9.98 2.06 19.50
CA CYS A 211 8.91 3.03 19.32
C CYS A 211 8.55 3.74 20.65
N LEU A 212 8.40 3.01 21.76
CA LEU A 212 8.15 3.61 23.09
C LEU A 212 9.29 4.52 23.56
N SER A 213 10.53 4.24 23.16
CA SER A 213 11.68 5.08 23.49
C SER A 213 11.80 6.36 22.67
N ASP A 214 11.08 6.45 21.54
CA ASP A 214 11.05 7.61 20.66
C ASP A 214 9.70 8.32 20.78
N CYS A 215 9.67 9.47 21.47
CA CYS A 215 8.44 10.23 21.69
C CYS A 215 7.78 10.76 20.40
N ASN A 216 8.46 10.69 19.25
CA ASN A 216 7.89 11.04 17.95
C ASN A 216 7.28 9.84 17.22
N CYS A 217 7.49 8.62 17.72
CA CYS A 217 6.89 7.42 17.14
C CYS A 217 5.37 7.48 17.28
N THR A 218 4.66 7.29 16.18
CA THR A 218 3.20 7.29 16.15
C THR A 218 2.61 5.93 15.83
N ALA A 219 3.38 5.03 15.22
CA ALA A 219 3.01 3.64 14.98
C ALA A 219 4.21 2.76 14.66
N PHE A 220 4.03 1.45 14.79
CA PHE A 220 4.99 0.47 14.27
C PHE A 220 4.32 -0.79 13.69
N ALA A 221 5.07 -1.54 12.88
CA ALA A 221 4.64 -2.82 12.29
C ALA A 221 5.84 -3.71 11.95
N ASN A 222 5.59 -4.98 11.62
CA ASN A 222 6.59 -5.84 11.00
C ASN A 222 6.84 -5.38 9.55
N ALA A 223 8.08 -5.56 9.06
CA ALA A 223 8.43 -5.25 7.67
C ALA A 223 8.15 -6.42 6.71
N ASP A 224 8.15 -7.65 7.24
CA ASP A 224 7.89 -8.88 6.50
C ASP A 224 6.96 -9.77 7.30
N ILE A 225 5.87 -10.25 6.70
CA ILE A 225 4.84 -11.05 7.41
C ILE A 225 5.11 -12.56 7.39
N ARG A 226 6.13 -13.03 6.67
CA ARG A 226 6.47 -14.45 6.61
C ARG A 226 6.96 -14.94 7.97
N ASN A 227 6.81 -16.25 8.22
CA ASN A 227 7.33 -16.92 9.41
C ASN A 227 6.91 -16.30 10.75
N GLY A 228 5.71 -15.71 10.82
CA GLY A 228 5.19 -15.09 12.05
C GLY A 228 5.56 -13.62 12.23
N GLY A 229 6.22 -13.00 11.25
CA GLY A 229 6.51 -11.57 11.26
C GLY A 229 7.94 -11.26 11.70
N THR A 230 8.66 -10.49 10.88
CA THR A 230 10.03 -10.03 11.17
C THR A 230 10.27 -8.61 10.65
N GLY A 231 11.34 -7.99 11.14
CA GLY A 231 11.67 -6.60 10.84
C GLY A 231 10.79 -5.62 11.59
N CYS A 232 11.16 -4.35 11.48
CA CYS A 232 10.51 -3.25 12.16
C CYS A 232 10.35 -2.08 11.19
N VAL A 233 9.14 -1.53 11.17
CA VAL A 233 8.80 -0.28 10.47
C VAL A 233 8.23 0.65 11.53
N ILE A 234 8.80 1.83 11.66
CA ILE A 234 8.37 2.86 12.62
C ILE A 234 7.93 4.09 11.84
N TRP A 235 6.76 4.61 12.15
CA TRP A 235 6.27 5.88 11.60
C TRP A 235 6.45 7.00 12.61
N THR A 236 6.76 8.18 12.09
CA THR A 236 6.67 9.45 12.83
C THR A 236 5.69 10.37 12.15
N GLY A 237 4.94 11.16 12.94
CA GLY A 237 3.94 12.07 12.40
C GLY A 237 2.64 11.38 11.98
N ALA A 238 1.94 11.97 11.02
CA ALA A 238 0.60 11.55 10.63
C ALA A 238 0.58 10.20 9.91
N LEU A 239 -0.38 9.35 10.24
CA LEU A 239 -0.62 8.08 9.54
C LEU A 239 -1.68 8.30 8.46
N GLU A 240 -1.33 8.05 7.20
CA GLU A 240 -2.15 8.39 6.04
C GLU A 240 -2.34 7.21 5.09
N ASP A 241 -3.38 7.29 4.26
CA ASP A 241 -3.72 6.31 3.23
C ASP A 241 -3.88 4.87 3.76
N ILE A 242 -4.64 4.74 4.84
CA ILE A 242 -4.89 3.48 5.53
C ILE A 242 -6.24 2.90 5.08
N ARG A 243 -6.28 1.59 4.83
CA ARG A 243 -7.53 0.83 4.71
C ARG A 243 -7.41 -0.52 5.40
N THR A 244 -8.56 -1.13 5.69
CA THR A 244 -8.63 -2.50 6.16
C THR A 244 -9.12 -3.45 5.06
N TYR A 245 -8.86 -4.74 5.27
CA TYR A 245 -9.35 -5.84 4.46
C TYR A 245 -10.11 -6.84 5.34
N PHE A 246 -10.99 -7.64 4.72
CA PHE A 246 -11.77 -8.62 5.46
C PHE A 246 -10.91 -9.78 6.02
N ALA A 247 -9.98 -10.30 5.22
CA ALA A 247 -9.16 -11.46 5.58
C ALA A 247 -7.65 -11.25 5.40
N GLU A 248 -7.24 -10.27 4.59
CA GLU A 248 -5.85 -10.03 4.21
C GLU A 248 -5.25 -8.85 5.00
N GLY A 249 -4.06 -8.37 4.63
CA GLY A 249 -3.37 -7.26 5.28
C GLY A 249 -2.41 -7.71 6.39
N GLN A 250 -2.05 -6.79 7.28
CA GLN A 250 -1.11 -7.04 8.36
C GLN A 250 -1.44 -6.23 9.62
N ASP A 251 -0.78 -6.56 10.73
CA ASP A 251 -0.94 -5.81 11.97
C ASP A 251 -0.25 -4.45 11.91
N LEU A 252 -0.90 -3.44 12.48
CA LEU A 252 -0.36 -2.11 12.74
C LEU A 252 -0.62 -1.74 14.20
N TYR A 253 0.40 -1.25 14.91
CA TYR A 253 0.31 -0.84 16.30
C TYR A 253 0.39 0.69 16.37
N VAL A 254 -0.61 1.36 16.96
CA VAL A 254 -0.79 2.84 16.96
C VAL A 254 -0.98 3.40 18.37
#